data_AF-A0A3P7LEZ0-F1
#
_entry.id   AF-A0A3P7LEZ0-F1
#
_cell.length_a   1.000
_cell.length_b   1.000
_cell.length_c   1.000
_cell.angle_alpha   90.00
_cell.angle_beta   90.00
_cell.angle_gamma   90.00
#
_symmetry.space_group_name_H-M   'P 1'
#
loop_
_entity.id
_entity.type
_entity.pdbx_description
1 polymer ?
#
loop_
_entity_poly.entity_id
_entity_poly.type
_entity_poly.pdbx_seq_one_letter_code
_entity_poly.pdbx_strand_id
1 'polypeptide(L)'
;MPFVLSWLALRENRSEQANLLILFERYVPICLEALKTRFKKIIPIVEIAHVQMLCYLLDAHLIRANTPADSPNELYELYFVFCAVWAFGGALFQDQLMDHRVEFSKWWIAEFKNVKFPSNGSVFDYFIDPESKKLEPWLKRVEEFALDQDIPLQGLQNQGRIQSV
;
A
#
# COMPACT_ATOMS: atom_id res chain seq x y z
N MET A 1 -14.38 4.76 13.94
CA MET A 1 -14.30 5.30 12.55
C MET A 1 -15.55 4.89 11.77
N PRO A 2 -16.60 5.73 11.66
CA PRO A 2 -17.91 5.32 11.13
C PRO A 2 -17.89 4.73 9.72
N PHE A 3 -17.08 5.30 8.82
CA PHE A 3 -16.91 4.78 7.46
C PHE A 3 -16.35 3.35 7.47
N VAL A 4 -15.27 3.11 8.22
CA VAL A 4 -14.64 1.78 8.35
C VAL A 4 -15.63 0.76 8.92
N LEU A 5 -16.39 1.12 9.95
CA LEU A 5 -17.39 0.22 10.54
C LEU A 5 -18.48 -0.15 9.52
N SER A 6 -18.93 0.82 8.72
CA SER A 6 -19.92 0.57 7.66
C SER A 6 -19.35 -0.33 6.57
N TRP A 7 -18.09 -0.10 6.19
CA TRP A 7 -17.38 -0.93 5.20
C TRP A 7 -17.14 -2.36 5.70
N LEU A 8 -16.73 -2.53 6.96
CA LEU A 8 -16.56 -3.86 7.58
C LEU A 8 -17.87 -4.64 7.61
N ALA A 9 -19.00 -3.98 7.89
CA ALA A 9 -20.31 -4.61 7.94
C ALA A 9 -20.75 -5.22 6.59
N LEU A 10 -20.14 -4.81 5.48
CA LEU A 10 -20.39 -5.39 4.14
C LEU A 10 -19.65 -6.71 3.90
N ARG A 11 -18.66 -7.05 4.72
CA ARG A 11 -17.90 -8.30 4.57
C ARG A 11 -18.71 -9.48 5.11
N GLU A 12 -18.67 -10.63 4.44
CA GLU A 12 -19.47 -11.80 4.85
C GLU A 12 -18.85 -12.55 6.04
N ASN A 13 -17.51 -12.59 6.11
CA ASN A 13 -16.78 -13.38 7.09
C ASN A 13 -16.57 -12.58 8.39
N ARG A 14 -17.18 -13.06 9.49
CA ARG A 14 -17.06 -12.42 10.82
C ARG A 14 -15.63 -12.44 11.39
N SER A 15 -14.86 -13.49 11.13
CA SER A 15 -13.46 -13.57 11.59
C SER A 15 -12.60 -12.53 10.87
N GLU A 16 -12.82 -12.38 9.57
CA GLU A 16 -12.17 -11.36 8.76
C GLU A 16 -12.53 -9.95 9.26
N GLN A 17 -13.81 -9.67 9.50
CA GLN A 17 -14.25 -8.39 10.07
C GLN A 17 -13.54 -8.06 11.38
N ALA A 18 -13.47 -9.02 12.30
CA ALA A 18 -12.83 -8.83 13.61
C ALA A 18 -11.31 -8.59 13.47
N ASN A 19 -10.64 -9.36 12.62
CA ASN A 19 -9.21 -9.18 12.37
C ASN A 19 -8.91 -7.82 11.74
N LEU A 20 -9.65 -7.43 10.70
CA LEU A 20 -9.47 -6.13 10.06
C LEU A 20 -9.74 -4.97 11.02
N LEU A 21 -10.76 -5.07 11.88
CA LEU A 21 -11.02 -4.04 12.89
C LEU A 21 -9.80 -3.80 13.80
N ILE A 22 -9.17 -4.88 14.28
CA ILE A 22 -7.95 -4.81 15.09
C ILE A 22 -6.81 -4.13 14.32
N LEU A 23 -6.65 -4.44 13.03
CA LEU A 23 -5.64 -3.81 12.19
C LEU A 23 -5.92 -2.31 11.96
N PHE A 24 -7.18 -1.94 11.71
CA PHE A 24 -7.58 -0.54 11.61
C PHE A 24 -7.27 0.24 12.90
N GLU A 25 -7.60 -0.31 14.06
CA GLU A 25 -7.32 0.31 15.37
C GLU A 25 -5.82 0.42 15.66
N ARG A 26 -5.03 -0.57 15.23
CA ARG A 26 -3.57 -0.59 15.43
C ARG A 26 -2.84 0.40 14.54
N TYR A 27 -3.13 0.42 13.24
CA TYR A 27 -2.29 1.11 12.26
C TYR A 27 -2.80 2.53 11.94
N VAL A 28 -4.11 2.72 11.79
CA VAL A 28 -4.65 3.97 11.23
C VAL A 28 -4.43 5.19 12.12
N PRO A 29 -4.69 5.16 13.45
CA PRO A 29 -4.43 6.31 14.31
C PRO A 29 -2.98 6.79 14.25
N ILE A 30 -2.03 5.84 14.26
CA ILE A 30 -0.59 6.11 14.20
C ILE A 30 -0.21 6.74 12.85
N CYS A 31 -0.75 6.23 11.74
CA CYS A 31 -0.50 6.78 10.41
C CYS A 31 -1.06 8.19 10.25
N LEU A 32 -2.29 8.44 10.72
CA LEU A 32 -2.92 9.76 10.64
C LEU A 32 -2.14 10.80 11.44
N GLU A 33 -1.69 10.45 12.64
CA GLU A 33 -0.87 11.34 13.47
C GLU A 33 0.48 11.65 12.81
N ALA A 34 1.14 10.65 12.24
CA ALA A 34 2.41 10.85 11.53
C ALA A 34 2.23 11.75 10.30
N LEU A 35 1.15 11.60 9.54
CA LEU A 35 0.84 12.47 8.41
C LEU A 35 0.53 13.92 8.79
N LYS A 36 0.01 14.14 10.01
CA LYS A 36 -0.24 15.49 10.53
C LYS A 36 1.04 16.20 10.96
N THR A 37 1.98 15.45 11.55
CA THR A 37 3.09 16.05 12.31
C THR A 37 4.46 15.92 11.65
N ARG A 38 4.66 14.94 10.77
CA ARG A 38 6.01 14.56 10.28
C ARG A 38 6.20 14.74 8.78
N PHE A 39 5.14 14.64 7.99
CA PHE A 39 5.25 14.53 6.54
C PHE A 39 4.49 15.62 5.79
N LYS A 40 5.05 16.06 4.67
CA LYS A 40 4.42 17.01 3.76
C LYS A 40 3.76 16.25 2.61
N LYS A 41 2.51 16.60 2.31
CA LYS A 41 1.74 16.06 1.18
C LYS A 41 1.87 16.97 -0.03
N ILE A 42 1.74 16.41 -1.23
CA ILE A 42 1.77 17.17 -2.50
C ILE A 42 0.64 18.21 -2.52
N ILE A 43 -0.55 17.78 -2.09
CA ILE A 43 -1.74 18.60 -1.92
C ILE A 43 -2.38 18.34 -0.55
N PRO A 44 -3.20 19.27 -0.03
CA PRO A 44 -4.00 18.99 1.16
C PRO A 44 -4.96 17.82 0.91
N ILE A 45 -4.80 16.74 1.68
CA ILE A 45 -5.70 15.59 1.70
C ILE A 45 -6.25 15.44 3.12
N VAL A 46 -7.58 15.38 3.22
CA VAL A 46 -8.30 15.18 4.49
C VAL A 46 -8.13 13.75 4.99
N GLU A 47 -8.17 13.54 6.30
CA GLU A 47 -7.90 12.23 6.92
C GLU A 47 -8.81 11.12 6.40
N ILE A 48 -10.10 11.43 6.23
CA ILE A 48 -11.09 10.48 5.73
C ILE A 48 -10.75 9.96 4.33
N ALA A 49 -10.14 10.79 3.47
CA ALA A 49 -9.78 10.36 2.12
C ALA A 49 -8.67 9.30 2.13
N HIS A 50 -7.71 9.39 3.07
CA HIS A 50 -6.70 8.33 3.26
C HIS A 50 -7.32 7.03 3.76
N VAL A 51 -8.26 7.11 4.71
CA VAL A 51 -8.98 5.93 5.23
C VAL A 51 -9.84 5.28 4.14
N GLN A 52 -10.51 6.08 3.31
CA GLN A 52 -11.27 5.58 2.16
C GLN A 52 -10.34 4.92 1.13
N MET A 53 -9.21 5.55 0.80
CA MET A 53 -8.20 4.97 -0.09
C MET A 53 -7.73 3.60 0.43
N LEU A 54 -7.46 3.47 1.73
CA LEU A 54 -7.11 2.18 2.34
C LEU A 54 -8.22 1.14 2.13
N CYS A 55 -9.49 1.47 2.42
CA CYS A 55 -10.62 0.57 2.17
C CYS A 55 -10.71 0.12 0.70
N TYR A 56 -10.56 1.05 -0.25
CA TYR A 56 -10.62 0.71 -1.68
C TYR A 56 -9.47 -0.18 -2.13
N LEU A 57 -8.25 0.07 -1.65
CA LEU A 57 -7.10 -0.80 -1.92
C LEU A 57 -7.31 -2.19 -1.31
N LEU A 58 -7.86 -2.26 -0.09
CA LEU A 58 -8.19 -3.53 0.56
C LEU A 58 -9.27 -4.31 -0.20
N ASP A 59 -10.28 -3.65 -0.76
CA ASP A 59 -11.29 -4.32 -1.58
C ASP A 59 -10.70 -4.94 -2.85
N ALA A 60 -9.71 -4.28 -3.46
CA ALA A 60 -9.00 -4.82 -4.62
C ALA A 60 -8.10 -6.02 -4.26
N HIS A 61 -7.56 -6.08 -3.05
CA HIS A 61 -6.57 -7.09 -2.67
C HIS A 61 -7.13 -8.25 -1.85
N LEU A 62 -8.12 -8.02 -0.98
CA LEU A 62 -8.77 -9.04 -0.13
C LEU A 62 -9.87 -9.79 -0.89
N ILE A 63 -9.51 -10.29 -2.08
CA ILE A 63 -10.35 -11.15 -2.90
C ILE A 63 -10.09 -12.62 -2.56
N ARG A 64 -11.06 -13.49 -2.86
CA ARG A 64 -10.95 -14.94 -2.55
C ARG A 64 -9.68 -15.61 -3.12
N ALA A 65 -9.18 -15.14 -4.27
CA ALA A 65 -7.95 -15.67 -4.88
C ALA A 65 -6.69 -15.34 -4.06
N ASN A 66 -6.70 -14.22 -3.34
CA ASN A 66 -5.58 -13.76 -2.53
C ASN A 66 -5.69 -14.20 -1.08
N THR A 67 -6.90 -14.11 -0.53
CA THR A 67 -7.23 -14.43 0.87
C THR A 67 -8.47 -15.34 0.91
N PRO A 68 -8.31 -16.66 0.76
CA PRO A 68 -9.37 -17.64 1.06
C PRO A 68 -9.92 -17.48 2.49
N ALA A 69 -11.13 -18.00 2.76
CA ALA A 69 -11.85 -17.76 4.01
C ALA A 69 -11.13 -18.23 5.29
N ASP A 70 -10.24 -19.21 5.15
CA ASP A 70 -9.39 -19.82 6.18
C ASP A 70 -7.97 -19.24 6.22
N SER A 71 -7.73 -18.13 5.53
CA SER A 71 -6.43 -17.45 5.53
C SER A 71 -5.98 -17.09 6.93
N PRO A 72 -4.67 -17.23 7.23
CA PRO A 72 -4.12 -16.86 8.52
C PRO A 72 -4.16 -15.35 8.73
N ASN A 73 -4.22 -14.91 9.99
CA ASN A 73 -4.30 -13.48 10.32
C ASN A 73 -3.11 -12.67 9.78
N GLU A 74 -1.94 -13.30 9.72
CA GLU A 74 -0.71 -12.74 9.18
C GLU A 74 -0.83 -12.39 7.68
N LEU A 75 -1.63 -13.15 6.92
CA LEU A 75 -1.86 -12.85 5.50
C LEU A 75 -2.74 -11.61 5.34
N TYR A 76 -3.77 -11.45 6.17
CA TYR A 76 -4.56 -10.22 6.20
C TYR A 76 -3.70 -9.03 6.63
N GLU A 77 -2.83 -9.18 7.64
CA GLU A 77 -1.92 -8.13 8.09
C GLU A 77 -0.91 -7.75 6.99
N LEU A 78 -0.41 -8.72 6.20
CA LEU A 78 0.45 -8.47 5.04
C LEU A 78 -0.24 -7.56 4.00
N TYR A 79 -1.44 -7.93 3.55
CA TYR A 79 -2.20 -7.13 2.59
C TYR A 79 -2.61 -5.77 3.16
N PHE A 80 -2.97 -5.72 4.44
CA PHE A 80 -3.28 -4.47 5.12
C PHE A 80 -2.10 -3.52 5.15
N VAL A 81 -0.92 -4.00 5.55
CA VAL A 81 0.32 -3.20 5.59
C VAL A 81 0.67 -2.69 4.20
N PHE A 82 0.59 -3.55 3.18
CA PHE A 82 0.84 -3.15 1.79
C PHE A 82 -0.12 -2.02 1.36
N CYS A 83 -1.43 -2.19 1.58
CA CYS A 83 -2.41 -1.16 1.22
C CYS A 83 -2.22 0.14 2.02
N ALA A 84 -1.89 0.04 3.31
CA ALA A 84 -1.70 1.19 4.18
C ALA A 84 -0.48 2.03 3.79
N VAL A 85 0.65 1.39 3.43
CA VAL A 85 1.83 2.10 2.89
C VAL A 85 1.44 2.99 1.71
N TRP A 86 0.65 2.46 0.77
CA TRP A 86 0.19 3.23 -0.39
C TRP A 86 -0.84 4.30 -0.02
N ALA A 87 -1.81 3.97 0.83
CA ALA A 87 -2.88 4.90 1.22
C ALA A 87 -2.37 6.13 1.98
N PHE A 88 -1.37 5.96 2.85
CA PHE A 88 -0.84 7.05 3.68
C PHE A 88 0.43 7.67 3.09
N GLY A 89 1.30 6.88 2.48
CA GLY A 89 2.60 7.33 1.97
C GLY A 89 2.62 7.69 0.48
N GLY A 90 1.62 7.29 -0.30
CA GLY A 90 1.61 7.44 -1.76
C GLY A 90 1.58 8.89 -2.26
N ALA A 91 0.99 9.81 -1.49
CA ALA A 91 0.80 11.21 -1.86
C ALA A 91 1.76 12.18 -1.15
N LEU A 92 2.88 11.67 -0.62
CA LEU A 92 3.89 12.48 0.04
C LEU A 92 4.76 13.23 -0.97
N PHE A 93 5.13 14.46 -0.59
CA PHE A 93 5.85 15.39 -1.45
C PHE A 93 7.35 15.11 -1.42
N GLN A 94 8.01 15.37 -2.54
CA GLN A 94 9.46 15.47 -2.60
C GLN A 94 9.80 16.93 -2.88
N ASP A 95 10.59 17.54 -2.01
CA ASP A 95 11.18 18.87 -2.27
C ASP A 95 12.68 18.76 -2.57
N GLN A 96 13.35 19.89 -2.75
CA GLN A 96 14.77 19.94 -3.12
C GLN A 96 15.71 19.41 -2.03
N LEU A 97 15.26 19.40 -0.77
CA LEU A 97 16.07 19.06 0.40
C LEU A 97 15.67 17.70 0.98
N MET A 98 14.39 17.32 0.86
CA MET A 98 13.84 16.14 1.51
C MET A 98 12.82 15.41 0.65
N ASP A 99 13.02 14.11 0.52
CA ASP A 99 12.02 13.19 0.00
C ASP A 99 11.19 12.61 1.15
N HIS A 100 9.95 13.09 1.31
CA HIS A 100 9.08 12.61 2.38
C HIS A 100 8.63 11.15 2.17
N ARG A 101 8.71 10.57 0.96
CA ARG A 101 8.43 9.15 0.73
C ARG A 101 9.56 8.29 1.30
N VAL A 102 10.82 8.72 1.14
CA VAL A 102 11.98 8.05 1.75
C VAL A 102 11.91 8.13 3.28
N GLU A 103 11.60 9.31 3.84
CA GLU A 103 11.47 9.46 5.29
C GLU A 103 10.27 8.69 5.85
N PHE A 104 9.15 8.64 5.13
CA PHE A 104 8.02 7.78 5.48
C PHE A 104 8.42 6.31 5.50
N SER A 105 9.18 5.85 4.50
CA SER A 105 9.66 4.48 4.45
C SER A 105 10.52 4.13 5.67
N LYS A 106 11.48 5.00 6.02
CA LYS A 106 12.33 4.80 7.21
C LYS A 106 11.49 4.76 8.48
N TRP A 107 10.56 5.69 8.62
CA TRP A 107 9.65 5.72 9.77
C TRP A 107 8.78 4.48 9.84
N TRP A 108 8.17 4.06 8.73
CA TRP A 108 7.30 2.88 8.69
C TRP A 108 8.02 1.63 9.18
N ILE A 109 9.24 1.40 8.66
CA ILE A 109 10.09 0.26 9.06
C ILE A 109 10.51 0.38 10.53
N ALA A 110 10.70 1.59 11.06
CA ALA A 110 11.03 1.83 12.45
C ALA A 110 9.85 1.57 13.39
N GLU A 111 8.65 1.99 13.01
CA GLU A 111 7.42 1.95 13.80
C GLU A 111 6.78 0.55 13.81
N PHE A 112 6.61 -0.05 12.62
CA PHE A 112 5.87 -1.29 12.45
C PHE A 112 6.82 -2.46 12.21
N LYS A 113 6.78 -3.47 13.10
CA LYS A 113 7.72 -4.61 13.09
C LYS A 113 7.10 -5.94 12.67
N ASN A 114 5.77 -6.01 12.61
CA ASN A 114 5.03 -7.24 12.34
C ASN A 114 5.31 -7.76 10.91
N VAL A 115 5.16 -6.88 9.91
CA VAL A 115 5.46 -7.18 8.51
C VAL A 115 6.80 -6.56 8.14
N LYS A 116 7.77 -7.41 7.79
CA LYS A 116 9.14 -6.98 7.47
C LYS A 116 9.29 -6.73 5.98
N PHE A 117 9.70 -5.52 5.62
CA PHE A 117 10.16 -5.20 4.28
C PHE A 117 11.63 -5.62 4.11
N PRO A 118 12.05 -6.08 2.91
CA PRO A 118 13.46 -6.32 2.66
C PRO A 118 14.29 -5.02 2.75
N SER A 119 15.58 -5.15 3.10
CA SER A 119 16.45 -4.01 3.39
C SER A 119 16.85 -3.17 2.18
N ASN A 120 16.68 -3.72 0.97
CA ASN A 120 17.23 -3.16 -0.26
C ASN A 120 16.19 -2.32 -0.99
N GLY A 121 15.89 -1.14 -0.43
CA GLY A 121 14.92 -0.21 -1.03
C GLY A 121 13.97 0.38 0.01
N SER A 122 13.02 1.16 -0.48
CA SER A 122 11.92 1.70 0.29
C SER A 122 10.74 0.72 0.35
N VAL A 123 9.81 0.96 1.27
CA VAL A 123 8.54 0.20 1.35
C VAL A 123 7.71 0.25 0.05
N PHE A 124 7.97 1.22 -0.85
CA PHE A 124 7.29 1.36 -2.13
C PHE A 124 7.90 0.49 -3.24
N ASP A 125 9.10 -0.05 -3.03
CA ASP A 125 9.84 -0.81 -4.05
C ASP A 125 9.44 -2.29 -4.13
N TYR A 126 8.43 -2.70 -3.36
CA TYR A 126 7.99 -4.08 -3.24
C TYR A 126 6.51 -4.27 -3.58
N PHE A 127 6.18 -5.44 -4.12
CA PHE A 127 4.82 -5.93 -4.33
C PHE A 127 4.60 -7.25 -3.57
N ILE A 128 3.34 -7.62 -3.33
CA ILE A 128 3.02 -8.95 -2.81
C ILE A 128 2.95 -9.92 -3.97
N ASP A 129 3.86 -10.89 -3.99
CA ASP A 129 3.82 -11.97 -4.95
C ASP A 129 2.60 -12.88 -4.71
N PRO A 130 1.70 -13.04 -5.69
CA PRO A 130 0.44 -13.77 -5.50
C PRO A 130 0.64 -15.26 -5.22
N GLU A 131 1.77 -15.84 -5.62
CA GLU A 131 2.09 -17.26 -5.39
C GLU A 131 2.74 -17.46 -4.02
N SER A 132 3.87 -16.82 -3.78
CA SER A 132 4.66 -17.01 -2.54
C SER A 132 4.13 -16.25 -1.34
N LYS A 133 3.21 -15.29 -1.55
CA LYS A 133 2.68 -14.36 -0.52
C LYS A 133 3.80 -13.64 0.23
N LYS A 134 4.83 -13.20 -0.48
CA LYS A 134 5.98 -12.45 0.05
C LYS A 134 6.12 -11.10 -0.64
N LEU A 135 6.79 -10.17 0.05
CA LEU A 135 7.19 -8.89 -0.52
C LEU A 135 8.41 -9.10 -1.42
N GLU A 136 8.21 -8.92 -2.72
CA GLU A 136 9.23 -9.09 -3.76
C GLU A 136 9.49 -7.76 -4.49
N PRO A 137 10.73 -7.47 -4.95
CA PRO A 137 11.03 -6.21 -5.60
C PRO A 137 10.25 -6.03 -6.90
N TRP A 138 9.66 -4.85 -7.15
CA TRP A 138 8.96 -4.54 -8.40
C TRP A 138 9.82 -4.79 -9.65
N LEU A 139 11.15 -4.61 -9.53
CA LEU A 139 12.13 -4.89 -10.59
C LEU A 139 12.02 -6.32 -11.16
N LYS A 140 11.54 -7.31 -10.39
CA LYS A 140 11.32 -8.67 -10.91
C LYS A 140 10.19 -8.77 -11.95
N ARG A 141 9.31 -7.76 -12.00
CA ARG A 141 8.17 -7.69 -12.93
C ARG A 141 8.36 -6.68 -14.07
N VAL A 142 9.44 -5.91 -14.04
CA VAL A 142 9.74 -4.91 -15.07
C VAL A 142 10.65 -5.56 -16.10
N GLU A 143 10.22 -5.59 -17.36
CA GLU A 143 11.08 -5.99 -18.48
C GLU A 143 12.22 -4.99 -18.66
N GLU A 144 13.39 -5.46 -19.10
CA GLU A 144 14.52 -4.57 -19.38
C GLU A 144 14.13 -3.55 -20.46
N PHE A 145 14.34 -2.28 -20.15
CA PHE A 145 14.05 -1.21 -21.09
C PHE A 145 14.99 -1.27 -22.29
N ALA A 146 14.44 -1.43 -23.49
CA ALA A 146 15.15 -1.29 -24.75
C ALA A 146 14.76 0.04 -25.42
N LEU A 147 15.71 0.97 -25.56
CA LEU A 147 15.49 2.21 -26.29
C LEU A 147 15.50 1.94 -27.79
N ASP A 148 14.33 1.95 -28.41
CA ASP A 148 14.21 2.05 -29.85
C ASP A 148 14.35 3.52 -30.26
N GLN A 149 15.45 3.86 -30.94
CA GLN A 149 15.74 5.24 -31.38
C GLN A 149 14.78 5.73 -32.46
N ASP A 150 14.03 4.81 -33.09
CA ASP A 150 13.03 5.13 -34.12
C ASP A 150 11.65 5.43 -33.53
N ILE A 151 11.45 5.24 -32.21
CA ILE A 151 10.19 5.53 -31.52
C ILE A 151 10.35 6.80 -30.67
N PRO A 152 9.63 7.90 -30.99
CA PRO A 152 9.62 9.10 -30.17
C PRO A 152 9.25 8.77 -28.72
N LEU A 153 9.86 9.44 -27.74
CA LEU A 153 9.61 9.21 -26.30
C LEU A 153 8.10 9.26 -25.92
N GLN A 154 7.31 10.03 -26.67
CA GLN A 154 5.86 10.15 -26.52
C GLN A 154 5.07 8.92 -27.01
N GLY A 155 5.65 8.09 -27.90
CA GLY A 155 5.05 6.85 -28.40
C GLY A 155 5.16 5.67 -27.44
N LEU A 156 6.18 5.66 -26.57
CA LEU A 156 6.45 4.58 -25.61
C LEU A 156 5.48 4.59 -24.40
N GLN A 157 4.86 5.73 -24.08
CA GLN A 157 3.86 5.83 -22.99
C GLN A 157 2.59 5.00 -23.24
N ASN A 158 2.30 4.65 -24.50
CA ASN A 158 1.10 3.87 -24.84
C ASN A 158 1.31 2.34 -24.78
N GLN A 159 2.55 1.87 -24.69
CA GLN A 159 2.86 0.43 -24.62
C GLN A 159 2.98 -0.09 -23.17
N GLY A 160 3.16 0.79 -22.18
CA GLY A 160 3.21 0.46 -20.76
C GLY A 160 1.86 0.41 -20.05
N ARG A 161 0.74 0.19 -20.78
CA ARG A 161 -0.56 -0.09 -20.14
C ARG A 161 -0.49 -1.47 -19.52
N ILE A 162 0.04 -1.53 -18.30
CA ILE A 162 -0.10 -2.66 -17.39
C ILE A 162 -1.58 -3.05 -17.43
N GLN A 163 -1.86 -4.25 -17.93
CA GLN A 163 -3.19 -4.82 -17.84
C GLN A 163 -3.53 -4.85 -16.35
N SER A 164 -4.56 -4.08 -16.00
CA SER A 164 -5.18 -4.07 -14.68
C SER A 164 -5.48 -5.51 -14.26
N VAL A 165 -4.85 -5.94 -13.18
CA VAL A 165 -5.30 -7.08 -12.36
C VAL A 165 -6.03 -6.51 -11.16
#